data_AF-A0A8K0U3A8-F1
#
_entry.id   AF-A0A8K0U3A8-F1
#
_cell.length_a   1.000
_cell.length_b   1.000
_cell.length_c   1.000
_cell.angle_alpha   90.00
_cell.angle_beta   90.00
_cell.angle_gamma   90.00
#
_symmetry.space_group_name_H-M   'P 1'
#
loop_
_entity.id
_entity.type
_entity.pdbx_description
1 polymer ?
#
loop_
_entity_poly.entity_id
_entity_poly.type
_entity_poly.pdbx_seq_one_letter_code
_entity_poly.pdbx_strand_id
1 'polypeptide(L)'
;MNWQVAAYYCFLLPLVTAQYTPTSRWGQAAAVLEDTLYVHGGMTDPYNTYSYTSAPEISDILSLNLSVSFSSASPPWQLLSADSSPALAWHTLSATFASS
;
A
#
# COMPACT_ATOMS: atom_id res chain seq x y z
N MET A 1 -37.70 22.88 24.23
CA MET A 1 -36.89 22.65 23.02
C MET A 1 -35.54 22.16 23.53
N ASN A 2 -35.29 20.85 23.53
CA ASN A 2 -34.21 20.22 24.30
C ASN A 2 -32.95 20.06 23.42
N TRP A 3 -31.96 20.92 23.65
CA TRP A 3 -30.73 20.99 22.85
C TRP A 3 -29.77 19.81 23.09
N GLN A 4 -30.08 18.93 24.05
CA GLN A 4 -29.23 17.80 24.41
C GLN A 4 -29.23 16.65 23.40
N VAL A 5 -30.23 16.57 22.51
CA VAL A 5 -30.31 15.49 21.51
C VAL A 5 -29.42 15.74 20.29
N ALA A 6 -29.10 17.01 19.98
CA ALA A 6 -28.26 17.38 18.86
C ALA A 6 -26.78 17.02 19.06
N ALA A 7 -26.31 16.96 20.32
CA ALA A 7 -24.91 16.68 20.64
C ALA A 7 -24.49 15.23 20.37
N TYR A 8 -25.43 14.28 20.44
CA TYR A 8 -25.14 12.85 20.25
C TYR A 8 -24.95 12.44 18.78
N TYR A 9 -25.50 13.20 17.83
CA TYR A 9 -25.37 12.88 16.41
C TYR A 9 -24.06 13.38 15.78
N CYS A 10 -23.34 14.31 16.42
CA CYS A 10 -22.07 14.83 15.89
C CYS A 10 -20.85 13.92 16.12
N PHE A 11 -20.98 12.82 16.88
CA PHE A 11 -19.85 11.93 17.21
C PHE A 11 -19.85 10.58 16.48
N LEU A 12 -20.80 10.34 15.57
CA LEU A 12 -20.90 9.09 14.80
C LEU A 12 -20.71 9.30 13.29
N LEU A 13 -19.86 10.24 12.89
CA LEU A 13 -19.35 10.24 11.52
C LEU A 13 -18.27 9.15 11.46
N PRO A 14 -18.47 8.03 10.72
CA PRO A 14 -17.38 7.10 10.48
C PRO A 14 -16.27 7.89 9.81
N LEU A 15 -15.10 7.90 10.45
CA LEU A 15 -13.89 8.42 9.85
C LEU A 15 -13.57 7.51 8.66
N VAL A 16 -14.03 7.86 7.47
CA VAL A 16 -13.59 7.20 6.24
C VAL A 16 -12.14 7.60 6.07
N THR A 17 -11.21 6.75 6.49
CA THR A 17 -9.81 6.91 6.18
C THR A 17 -9.68 6.73 4.66
N ALA A 18 -9.09 7.73 3.99
CA ALA A 18 -8.77 7.58 2.58
C ALA A 18 -7.79 6.42 2.44
N GLN A 19 -8.25 5.33 1.83
CA GLN A 19 -7.44 4.14 1.61
C GLN A 19 -6.37 4.45 0.57
N TYR A 20 -5.12 4.17 0.89
CA TYR A 20 -4.02 4.40 -0.04
C TYR A 20 -4.23 3.54 -1.28
N THR A 21 -4.18 4.16 -2.46
CA THR A 21 -4.28 3.47 -3.74
C THR A 21 -2.90 3.52 -4.41
N PRO A 22 -2.16 2.40 -4.46
CA PRO A 22 -0.85 2.38 -5.07
C PRO A 22 -0.96 2.61 -6.58
N THR A 23 0.01 3.36 -7.12
CA THR A 23 0.20 3.46 -8.57
C THR A 23 0.53 2.09 -9.16
N SER A 24 -0.05 1.80 -10.33
CA SER A 24 0.25 0.57 -11.09
C SER A 24 1.74 0.44 -11.38
N ARG A 25 2.26 -0.78 -11.26
CA ARG A 25 3.70 -1.07 -11.32
C ARG A 25 4.00 -2.46 -11.89
N TRP A 26 5.22 -2.65 -12.37
CA TRP A 26 5.77 -3.95 -12.78
C TRP A 26 7.21 -4.14 -12.30
N GLY A 27 7.70 -5.38 -12.31
CA GLY A 27 9.07 -5.70 -11.88
C GLY A 27 9.32 -5.55 -10.38
N GLN A 28 8.27 -5.38 -9.57
CA GLN A 28 8.35 -5.31 -8.11
C GLN A 28 8.71 -6.67 -7.50
N ALA A 29 9.37 -6.64 -6.34
CA ALA A 29 9.54 -7.83 -5.51
C ALA A 29 8.39 -7.94 -4.51
N ALA A 30 8.00 -9.17 -4.17
CA ALA A 30 6.95 -9.43 -3.20
C ALA A 30 7.31 -10.60 -2.29
N ALA A 31 6.86 -10.54 -1.04
CA ALA A 31 6.98 -11.62 -0.08
C ALA A 31 5.76 -11.61 0.85
N VAL A 32 5.36 -12.79 1.32
CA VAL A 32 4.34 -12.93 2.37
C VAL A 32 5.06 -13.26 3.67
N LEU A 33 4.74 -12.54 4.74
CA LEU A 33 5.17 -12.84 6.09
C LEU A 33 3.92 -12.88 6.97
N GLU A 34 3.69 -14.05 7.59
CA GLU A 34 2.43 -14.36 8.29
C GLU A 34 1.23 -14.12 7.36
N ASP A 35 0.27 -13.28 7.77
CA ASP A 35 -0.91 -12.93 6.99
C ASP A 35 -0.74 -11.60 6.22
N THR A 36 0.48 -11.08 6.06
CA THR A 36 0.71 -9.81 5.37
C THR A 36 1.53 -9.99 4.11
N LEU A 37 0.99 -9.52 2.98
CA LEU A 37 1.73 -9.38 1.73
C LEU A 37 2.50 -8.05 1.75
N TYR A 38 3.80 -8.13 1.48
CA TYR A 38 4.67 -6.97 1.28
C TYR A 38 5.07 -6.87 -0.19
N VAL A 39 5.08 -5.64 -0.71
CA VAL A 39 5.52 -5.32 -2.08
C VAL A 39 6.56 -4.21 -2.02
N HIS A 40 7.70 -4.41 -2.66
CA HIS A 40 8.79 -3.44 -2.71
C HIS A 40 9.15 -3.05 -4.15
N GLY A 41 9.25 -1.74 -4.34
CA GLY A 41 9.75 -1.11 -5.55
C GLY A 41 8.94 -1.42 -6.81
N GLY A 42 9.66 -1.62 -7.91
CA GLY A 42 9.13 -1.78 -9.27
C GLY A 42 9.36 -0.55 -10.14
N MET A 43 8.78 -0.58 -11.33
CA MET A 43 8.73 0.51 -12.29
C MET A 43 7.29 0.99 -12.45
N THR A 44 7.10 2.28 -12.74
CA THR A 44 5.77 2.86 -12.93
C THR A 44 5.72 3.82 -14.11
N ASP A 45 4.59 3.85 -14.80
CA ASP A 45 4.33 4.79 -15.90
C ASP A 45 2.84 5.19 -15.96
N PRO A 46 2.42 6.15 -15.12
CA PRO A 46 1.03 6.60 -15.06
C PRO A 46 0.55 7.28 -16.35
N TYR A 47 1.48 7.73 -17.20
CA TYR A 47 1.20 8.57 -18.36
C TYR A 47 1.53 7.88 -19.69
N ASN A 48 1.93 6.61 -19.65
CA ASN A 48 2.28 5.82 -20.83
C ASN A 48 3.37 6.50 -21.70
N THR A 49 4.36 7.11 -21.04
CA THR A 49 5.47 7.85 -21.69
C THR A 49 6.78 7.08 -21.75
N TYR A 50 6.87 5.94 -21.07
CA TYR A 50 8.08 5.14 -20.96
C TYR A 50 7.88 3.76 -21.59
N SER A 51 8.99 3.15 -21.99
CA SER A 51 9.02 1.75 -22.40
C SER A 51 9.12 0.82 -21.18
N TYR A 52 8.90 -0.47 -21.43
CA TYR A 52 9.02 -1.53 -20.44
C TYR A 52 10.33 -1.51 -19.62
N THR A 53 11.44 -1.06 -20.22
CA THR A 53 12.76 -1.02 -19.58
C THR A 53 13.28 0.38 -19.24
N SER A 54 12.50 1.43 -19.52
CA SER A 54 12.96 2.83 -19.34
C SER A 54 12.12 3.63 -18.35
N ALA A 55 11.08 3.02 -17.79
CA ALA A 55 10.26 3.66 -16.77
C ALA A 55 11.06 3.87 -15.48
N PRO A 56 10.80 4.96 -14.74
CA PRO A 56 11.47 5.21 -13.47
C PRO A 56 11.15 4.12 -12.46
N GLU A 57 12.18 3.72 -11.71
CA GLU A 57 12.05 2.84 -10.56
C GLU A 57 11.50 3.62 -9.35
N ILE A 58 10.80 2.92 -8.46
CA ILE A 58 10.24 3.49 -7.23
C ILE A 58 10.76 2.76 -5.99
N SER A 59 10.71 3.45 -4.86
CA SER A 59 11.20 3.03 -3.53
C SER A 59 10.07 2.72 -2.53
N ASP A 60 8.83 2.56 -3.02
CA ASP A 60 7.71 2.29 -2.14
C ASP A 60 7.83 0.90 -1.49
N ILE A 61 7.51 0.83 -0.20
CA ILE A 61 7.15 -0.42 0.48
C ILE A 61 5.66 -0.37 0.79
N LEU A 62 4.92 -1.34 0.26
CA LEU A 62 3.49 -1.49 0.49
C LEU A 62 3.21 -2.74 1.33
N SER A 63 2.14 -2.69 2.12
CA SER A 63 1.59 -3.86 2.78
C SER A 63 0.09 -4.04 2.52
N LEU A 64 -0.35 -5.29 2.55
CA LEU A 64 -1.75 -5.69 2.46
C LEU A 64 -2.00 -6.84 3.43
N ASN A 65 -2.91 -6.62 4.38
CA ASN A 65 -3.34 -7.66 5.31
C ASN A 65 -4.29 -8.64 4.58
N LEU A 66 -3.92 -9.92 4.56
CA LEU A 66 -4.65 -11.02 3.94
C LEU A 66 -5.52 -11.81 4.94
N SER A 67 -5.40 -11.55 6.25
CA SER A 67 -6.23 -12.23 7.28
C SER A 67 -7.72 -11.84 7.24
N VAL A 68 -8.06 -10.76 6.52
CA VAL A 68 -9.43 -10.25 6.37
C VAL A 68 -9.79 -10.19 4.89
N SER A 69 -10.99 -10.65 4.54
CA SER A 69 -11.50 -10.54 3.16
C SER A 69 -11.72 -9.08 2.76
N PHE A 70 -11.36 -8.74 1.52
CA PHE A 70 -11.56 -7.40 0.95
C PHE A 70 -12.03 -7.49 -0.51
N SER A 71 -12.60 -6.39 -1.01
CA SER A 71 -12.96 -6.25 -2.42
C SER A 71 -11.70 -6.01 -3.25
N SER A 72 -11.54 -6.73 -4.36
CA SER A 72 -10.43 -6.49 -5.30
C SER A 72 -10.49 -5.14 -5.99
N ALA A 73 -11.68 -4.50 -6.03
CA ALA A 73 -11.83 -3.14 -6.53
C ALA A 73 -11.35 -2.07 -5.54
N SER A 74 -11.17 -2.44 -4.26
CA SER A 74 -10.73 -1.51 -3.20
C SER A 74 -9.92 -2.26 -2.13
N PRO A 75 -8.75 -2.82 -2.48
CA PRO A 75 -7.89 -3.54 -1.53
C PRO A 75 -7.22 -2.59 -0.52
N PRO A 76 -7.24 -2.90 0.80
CA PRO A 76 -6.77 -2.02 1.87
C PRO A 76 -5.24 -1.95 1.98
N TRP A 77 -4.60 -1.43 0.92
CA TRP A 77 -3.15 -1.18 0.91
C TRP A 77 -2.75 -0.12 1.93
N GLN A 78 -1.57 -0.32 2.51
CA GLN A 78 -0.87 0.68 3.31
C GLN A 78 0.48 0.98 2.69
N LEU A 79 0.83 2.26 2.62
CA LEU A 79 2.18 2.71 2.29
C LEU A 79 3.00 2.76 3.58
N LEU A 80 4.02 1.89 3.67
CA LEU A 80 4.90 1.81 4.84
C LEU A 80 6.09 2.77 4.72
N SER A 81 6.60 2.95 3.50
CA SER A 81 7.68 3.88 3.18
C SER A 81 7.58 4.28 1.71
N ALA A 82 7.92 5.53 1.40
CA ALA A 82 8.02 6.04 0.03
C ALA A 82 9.47 6.34 -0.38
N ASP A 83 10.33 6.64 0.59
CA ASP A 83 11.62 7.33 0.39
C ASP A 83 12.76 6.79 1.25
N SER A 84 12.47 5.88 2.19
CA SER A 84 13.49 5.28 3.07
C SER A 84 14.05 3.93 2.57
N SER A 85 13.74 3.56 1.33
CA SER A 85 14.28 2.35 0.67
C SER A 85 14.93 2.69 -0.68
N PRO A 86 15.83 1.83 -1.21
CA PRO A 86 16.38 2.02 -2.55
C PRO A 86 15.31 1.86 -3.64
N ALA A 87 15.29 2.74 -4.63
CA ALA A 87 14.47 2.54 -5.82
C ALA A 87 15.05 1.39 -6.66
N LEU A 88 14.28 0.31 -6.81
CA LEU A 88 14.74 -0.93 -7.46
C LEU A 88 13.59 -1.63 -8.20
N ALA A 89 13.92 -2.26 -9.33
CA ALA A 89 13.06 -3.21 -10.04
C ALA A 89 13.84 -4.50 -10.38
N TRP A 90 13.13 -5.53 -10.85
CA TRP A 90 13.70 -6.81 -11.30
C TRP A 90 14.55 -7.53 -10.24
N HIS A 91 14.11 -7.48 -8.98
CA HIS A 91 14.82 -8.05 -7.83
C HIS A 91 13.93 -9.03 -7.04
N THR A 92 14.50 -9.65 -6.01
CA THR A 92 13.82 -10.61 -5.13
C THR A 92 13.71 -10.06 -3.71
N LEU A 93 12.65 -10.45 -3.00
CA LEU A 93 12.44 -10.15 -1.59
C LEU A 93 12.27 -11.46 -0.82
N SER A 94 12.86 -11.56 0.37
CA SER A 94 12.69 -12.72 1.24
C SER A 94 12.69 -12.25 2.68
N ALA A 95 11.72 -12.70 3.47
CA ALA A 95 11.67 -12.44 4.89
C ALA A 95 12.67 -13.36 5.61
N THR A 96 13.48 -12.79 6.49
CA THR A 96 14.42 -13.54 7.33
C THR A 96 14.12 -13.26 8.79
N PHE A 97 14.30 -14.27 9.64
CA PHE A 97 14.28 -14.03 11.08
C PHE A 97 15.47 -13.15 11.46
N ALA A 98 15.21 -12.04 12.15
CA ALA A 98 16.27 -11.31 12.80
C ALA A 98 16.71 -12.10 14.04
N SER A 99 17.91 -12.67 14.02
CA SER A 99 18.54 -13.13 15.26
C SER A 99 19.07 -11.90 15.99
N SER A 100 18.42 -11.53 17.10
CA SER A 100 18.93 -10.55 18.06
C SER A 100 20.07 -11.12 18.89
#